data_AF-A0A6G3PPI4-F1
#
_entry.id   AF-A0A6G3PPI4-F1
#
_cell.length_a   1.000
_cell.length_b   1.000
_cell.length_c   1.000
_cell.angle_alpha   90.00
_cell.angle_beta   90.00
_cell.angle_gamma   90.00
#
_symmetry.space_group_name_H-M   'P 1'
#
loop_
_entity.id
_entity.type
_entity.pdbx_description
1 polymer ?
#
loop_
_entity_poly.entity_id
_entity_poly.type
_entity_poly.pdbx_seq_one_letter_code
_entity_poly.pdbx_strand_id
1 'polypeptide(L)'
;MFHTDFVSMYPWLANELEETHGGQPGVVNEDGTEPGPLSIPSHSGGGSIGTLTEWWAYDGSLGRAATHLRGSCSCGWRGETLYPVDWDEAHEEPPYAYDTSGPERDWKQHTEEVRSALVPLPADLVALLDQVNEQVARLSDGEPLLALRAGNILLNGTQLSLQNAAWAVERDGTSMSAVGAAIGCTSDQAARRLRSYR
;
A
#
# COMPACT_ATOMS: atom_id res chain seq x y z
N MET A 1 -9.21 -8.06 17.85
CA MET A 1 -7.89 -7.77 17.28
C MET A 1 -8.15 -6.82 16.13
N PHE A 2 -7.82 -5.55 16.30
CA PHE A 2 -8.26 -4.48 15.39
C PHE A 2 -7.56 -4.65 14.04
N HIS A 3 -8.32 -5.08 13.02
CA HIS A 3 -7.93 -4.90 11.63
C HIS A 3 -7.99 -3.41 11.35
N THR A 4 -6.83 -2.75 11.39
CA THR A 4 -6.66 -1.40 10.86
C THR A 4 -6.56 -1.58 9.36
N ASP A 5 -7.70 -1.58 8.67
CA ASP A 5 -7.69 -1.46 7.22
C ASP A 5 -7.06 -0.10 6.91
N PHE A 6 -5.85 -0.15 6.35
CA PHE A 6 -4.98 0.97 6.02
C PHE A 6 -5.57 1.66 4.78
N VAL A 7 -6.65 2.44 4.96
CA VAL A 7 -7.33 3.13 3.86
C VAL A 7 -6.93 4.59 3.87
N SER A 8 -5.95 4.93 3.03
CA SER A 8 -5.69 6.33 2.70
C SER A 8 -6.53 6.76 1.51
N MET A 9 -6.98 8.02 1.49
CA MET A 9 -7.64 8.64 0.34
C MET A 9 -6.65 8.98 -0.79
N TYR A 10 -5.36 9.15 -0.46
CA TYR A 10 -4.28 9.44 -1.41
C TYR A 10 -3.06 8.54 -1.16
N PRO A 11 -3.21 7.21 -1.33
CA PRO A 11 -2.11 6.29 -1.12
C PRO A 11 -1.03 6.51 -2.18
N TRP A 12 0.23 6.47 -1.76
CA TRP A 12 1.35 6.26 -2.67
C TRP A 12 1.35 4.81 -3.11
N LEU A 13 1.48 4.56 -4.41
CA LEU A 13 1.30 3.23 -5.00
C LEU A 13 2.60 2.76 -5.65
N ALA A 14 2.90 1.48 -5.49
CA ALA A 14 4.11 0.86 -6.02
C ALA A 14 3.75 -0.36 -6.90
N ASN A 15 3.46 -0.16 -8.18
CA ASN A 15 3.24 -1.20 -9.22
C ASN A 15 2.97 -2.63 -8.69
N GLU A 16 3.95 -3.54 -8.78
CA GLU A 16 3.83 -4.96 -8.40
C GLU A 16 3.60 -5.23 -6.88
N LEU A 17 3.80 -4.20 -6.05
CA LEU A 17 3.67 -4.22 -4.60
C LEU A 17 2.48 -3.40 -4.10
N GLU A 18 1.66 -2.83 -4.99
CA GLU A 18 0.65 -1.83 -4.65
C GLU A 18 -0.31 -2.30 -3.55
N GLU A 19 -0.79 -3.54 -3.66
CA GLU A 19 -1.72 -4.13 -2.68
C GLU A 19 -1.09 -4.39 -1.31
N THR A 20 0.24 -4.53 -1.21
CA THR A 20 0.92 -4.94 0.03
C THR A 20 1.80 -3.84 0.62
N HIS A 21 2.21 -2.86 -0.18
CA HIS A 21 3.10 -1.76 0.19
C HIS A 21 2.59 -0.37 -0.21
N GLY A 22 1.27 -0.18 -0.23
CA GLY A 22 0.68 1.16 -0.31
C GLY A 22 1.26 2.07 0.79
N GLY A 23 1.72 3.26 0.39
CA GLY A 23 2.36 4.23 1.25
C GLY A 23 1.46 5.41 1.59
N GLN A 24 1.78 6.11 2.68
CA GLN A 24 1.19 7.42 3.01
C GLN A 24 2.07 8.14 4.05
N PRO A 25 1.86 9.44 4.29
CA PRO A 25 2.42 10.10 5.46
C PRO A 25 1.86 9.50 6.76
N GLY A 26 2.72 9.00 7.63
CA GLY A 26 2.38 8.63 9.00
C GLY A 26 2.63 9.78 9.97
N VAL A 27 1.70 10.01 10.90
CA VAL A 27 1.78 11.10 11.88
C VAL A 27 2.52 10.70 13.15
N VAL A 28 3.31 11.63 13.71
CA VAL A 28 4.11 11.42 14.91
C VAL A 28 3.92 12.60 15.88
N ASN A 29 3.59 12.26 17.12
CA ASN A 29 3.46 13.18 18.24
C ASN A 29 4.84 13.70 18.69
N GLU A 30 4.83 14.77 19.49
CA GLU A 30 6.05 15.36 20.06
C GLU A 30 6.89 14.35 20.89
N ASP A 31 6.23 13.38 21.52
CA ASP A 31 6.87 12.33 22.32
C ASP A 31 7.38 11.15 21.46
N GLY A 32 7.30 11.27 20.13
CA GLY A 32 7.73 10.25 19.17
C GLY A 32 6.72 9.12 18.96
N THR A 33 5.55 9.16 19.58
CA THR A 33 4.50 8.13 19.41
C THR A 33 3.64 8.39 18.18
N GLU A 34 3.09 7.33 17.56
CA GLU A 34 2.01 7.49 16.59
C GLU A 34 0.67 7.58 17.31
N PRO A 35 -0.15 8.62 17.08
CA PRO A 35 -1.50 8.65 17.59
C PRO A 35 -2.35 7.54 16.96
N GLY A 36 -3.33 7.05 17.72
CA GLY A 36 -4.34 6.14 17.19
C GLY A 36 -5.32 6.86 16.23
N PRO A 37 -6.14 6.11 15.47
CA PRO A 37 -7.11 6.68 14.55
C PRO A 37 -8.05 7.68 15.23
N LEU A 38 -8.27 8.84 14.60
CA LEU A 38 -9.18 9.87 15.10
C LEU A 38 -10.64 9.48 14.81
N SER A 39 -11.51 9.55 15.82
CA SER A 39 -12.93 9.27 15.64
C SER A 39 -13.67 10.47 15.06
N ILE A 40 -14.46 10.26 14.01
CA ILE A 40 -15.30 11.31 13.41
C ILE A 40 -16.61 11.39 14.20
N PRO A 41 -16.91 12.52 14.86
CA PRO A 41 -18.11 12.64 15.68
C PRO A 41 -19.40 12.61 14.83
N SER A 42 -20.41 11.87 15.30
CA SER A 42 -21.77 11.95 14.76
C SER A 42 -22.52 13.15 15.33
N HIS A 43 -23.15 13.93 14.46
CA HIS A 43 -23.97 15.08 14.85
C HIS A 43 -25.36 14.67 15.39
N SER A 44 -25.73 13.39 15.33
CA SER A 44 -27.05 12.88 15.75
C SER A 44 -27.10 12.31 17.17
N GLY A 45 -26.10 12.62 18.00
CA GLY A 45 -26.09 12.29 19.43
C GLY A 45 -25.66 10.85 19.74
N GLY A 46 -24.37 10.67 20.03
CA GLY A 46 -23.88 9.54 20.84
C GLY A 46 -23.02 8.47 20.15
N GLY A 47 -22.43 8.73 18.98
CA GLY A 47 -21.56 7.75 18.31
C GLY A 47 -20.52 8.39 17.38
N SER A 48 -19.58 7.56 16.91
CA SER A 48 -18.65 7.90 15.83
C SER A 48 -19.21 7.37 14.50
N ILE A 49 -19.07 8.14 13.41
CA ILE A 49 -19.44 7.68 12.06
C ILE A 49 -18.29 6.99 11.32
N GLY A 50 -17.08 6.99 11.89
CA GLY A 50 -15.89 6.39 11.28
C GLY A 50 -14.61 6.85 11.96
N THR A 51 -13.47 6.36 11.46
CA THR A 51 -12.15 6.81 11.92
C THR A 51 -11.31 7.32 10.77
N LEU A 52 -10.46 8.32 11.02
CA LEU A 52 -9.49 8.85 10.07
C LEU A 52 -8.07 8.51 10.51
N THR A 53 -7.25 8.15 9.54
CA THR A 53 -5.80 7.98 9.69
C THR A 53 -5.01 8.93 8.79
N GLU A 54 -5.71 9.75 8.02
CA GLU A 54 -5.14 10.78 7.16
C GLU A 54 -4.36 11.81 7.96
N TRP A 55 -3.14 12.13 7.53
CA TRP A 55 -2.23 12.98 8.29
C TRP A 55 -2.80 14.36 8.59
N TRP A 56 -3.50 14.96 7.62
CA TRP A 56 -4.10 16.29 7.73
C TRP A 56 -5.22 16.37 8.77
N ALA A 57 -5.79 15.24 9.21
CA ALA A 57 -6.79 15.23 10.26
C ALA A 57 -6.20 15.47 11.67
N TYR A 58 -4.87 15.38 11.81
CA TYR A 58 -4.15 15.54 13.07
C TYR A 58 -3.64 16.98 13.28
N ASP A 59 -4.36 17.97 12.78
CA ASP A 59 -4.05 19.40 12.86
C ASP A 59 -4.37 20.05 14.22
N GLY A 60 -4.97 19.27 15.13
CA GLY A 60 -5.40 19.73 16.45
C GLY A 60 -6.90 20.04 16.56
N SER A 61 -7.66 19.96 15.46
CA SER A 61 -9.12 20.19 15.48
C SER A 61 -9.90 19.10 16.23
N LEU A 62 -9.41 17.84 16.18
CA LEU A 62 -10.04 16.67 16.81
C LEU A 62 -9.20 16.07 17.95
N GLY A 63 -8.12 16.73 18.37
CA GLY A 63 -7.19 16.19 19.35
C GLY A 63 -5.94 17.04 19.52
N ARG A 64 -4.82 16.40 19.89
CA ARG A 64 -3.52 17.07 19.91
C ARG A 64 -2.96 17.10 18.49
N ALA A 65 -2.44 18.25 18.07
CA ALA A 65 -1.76 18.36 16.79
C ALA A 65 -0.53 17.45 16.75
N ALA A 66 -0.34 16.73 15.64
CA ALA A 66 0.91 16.01 15.40
C ALA A 66 2.04 17.03 15.16
N THR A 67 3.29 16.62 15.39
CA THR A 67 4.44 17.53 15.22
C THR A 67 5.31 17.16 14.03
N HIS A 68 5.25 15.89 13.60
CA HIS A 68 6.06 15.39 12.51
C HIS A 68 5.28 14.39 11.66
N LEU A 69 5.74 14.22 10.41
CA LEU A 69 5.40 13.13 9.51
C LEU A 69 6.58 12.19 9.35
N ARG A 70 6.29 10.96 8.91
CA ARG A 70 7.27 9.99 8.44
C ARG A 70 6.70 9.16 7.30
N GLY A 71 7.56 8.50 6.54
CA GLY A 71 7.10 7.48 5.60
C GLY A 71 6.37 6.35 6.35
N SER A 72 5.24 5.89 5.82
CA SER A 72 4.48 4.79 6.40
C SER A 72 4.01 3.85 5.31
N CYS A 73 4.10 2.55 5.56
CA CYS A 73 3.73 1.51 4.60
C CYS A 73 2.67 0.57 5.19
N SER A 74 1.75 0.09 4.35
CA SER A 74 0.72 -0.89 4.71
C SER A 74 1.28 -2.22 5.21
N CYS A 75 2.54 -2.54 4.89
CA CYS A 75 3.23 -3.73 5.42
C CYS A 75 3.65 -3.59 6.90
N GLY A 76 3.47 -2.40 7.48
CA GLY A 76 3.85 -2.07 8.86
C GLY A 76 5.19 -1.35 8.98
N TRP A 77 5.94 -1.17 7.88
CA TRP A 77 7.17 -0.38 7.89
C TRP A 77 6.88 1.09 8.22
N ARG A 78 7.83 1.70 8.92
CA ARG A 78 7.80 3.09 9.38
C ARG A 78 9.17 3.72 9.18
N GLY A 79 9.20 4.85 8.50
CA GLY A 79 10.41 5.63 8.28
C GLY A 79 11.03 6.12 9.59
N GLU A 80 12.35 6.14 9.65
CA GLU A 80 13.09 6.60 10.83
C GLU A 80 13.20 8.14 10.87
N THR A 81 13.24 8.78 9.70
CA THR A 81 13.31 10.23 9.57
C THR A 81 11.97 10.86 9.92
N LEU A 82 12.00 11.84 10.83
CA LEU A 82 10.85 12.66 11.20
C LEU A 82 10.95 14.01 10.49
N TYR A 83 9.90 14.37 9.76
CA TYR A 83 9.78 15.62 9.03
C TYR A 83 8.80 16.53 9.77
N PRO A 84 9.21 17.71 10.25
CA PRO A 84 8.30 18.61 10.96
C PRO A 84 7.07 18.95 10.11
N VAL A 85 5.91 19.07 10.75
CA VAL A 85 4.71 19.62 10.11
C VAL A 85 4.61 21.09 10.44
N ASP A 86 4.52 21.93 9.42
CA ASP A 86 4.10 23.31 9.55
C ASP A 86 2.58 23.37 9.34
N TRP A 87 1.84 23.51 10.43
CA TRP A 87 0.37 23.58 10.36
C TRP A 87 -0.12 24.91 9.80
N ASP A 88 0.64 25.99 9.97
CA ASP A 88 0.26 27.28 9.40
C ASP A 88 0.29 27.17 7.86
N GLU A 89 1.33 26.56 7.29
CA GLU A 89 1.41 26.24 5.85
C GLU A 89 0.36 25.21 5.42
N ALA A 90 0.18 24.13 6.18
CA ALA A 90 -0.75 23.06 5.83
C ALA A 90 -2.23 23.51 5.81
N HIS A 91 -2.57 24.59 6.50
CA HIS A 91 -3.92 25.18 6.49
C HIS A 91 -4.17 26.15 5.33
N GLU A 92 -3.13 26.61 4.62
CA GLU A 92 -3.28 27.54 3.49
C GLU A 92 -3.79 26.85 2.22
N GLU A 93 -3.45 25.58 2.02
CA GLU A 93 -3.72 24.82 0.80
C GLU A 93 -4.45 23.49 1.07
N PRO A 94 -5.08 22.87 0.06
CA PRO A 94 -5.65 21.54 0.19
C PRO A 94 -4.59 20.50 0.62
N PRO A 95 -4.94 19.46 1.39
CA PRO A 95 -3.95 18.51 1.92
C PRO A 95 -3.06 17.81 0.88
N TYR A 96 -3.52 17.63 -0.36
CA TYR A 96 -2.72 17.01 -1.41
C TYR A 96 -1.63 17.94 -2.00
N ALA A 97 -1.66 19.23 -1.66
CA ALA A 97 -0.69 20.23 -2.13
C ALA A 97 0.48 20.44 -1.14
N TYR A 98 0.32 20.02 0.12
CA TYR A 98 1.39 20.10 1.13
C TYR A 98 2.57 19.19 0.76
N ASP A 99 3.80 19.66 0.97
CA ASP A 99 5.01 18.91 0.61
C ASP A 99 5.21 17.70 1.54
N THR A 100 4.87 16.52 1.01
CA THR A 100 5.12 15.23 1.66
C THR A 100 6.26 14.46 0.99
N SER A 101 7.09 15.13 0.17
CA SER A 101 8.14 14.50 -0.62
C SER A 101 9.22 13.83 0.21
N GLY A 102 9.50 14.31 1.42
CA GLY A 102 10.41 13.67 2.37
C GLY A 102 9.94 12.26 2.77
N PRO A 103 8.82 12.16 3.48
CA PRO A 103 8.16 10.89 3.79
C PRO A 103 7.97 9.95 2.58
N GLU A 104 7.59 10.50 1.42
CA GLU A 104 7.38 9.73 0.20
C GLU A 104 8.70 9.14 -0.34
N ARG A 105 9.81 9.89 -0.30
CA ARG A 105 11.13 9.38 -0.70
C ARG A 105 11.57 8.20 0.17
N ASP A 106 11.38 8.28 1.48
CA ASP A 106 11.74 7.19 2.39
C ASP A 106 10.91 5.93 2.10
N TRP A 107 9.61 6.10 1.82
CA TRP A 107 8.75 4.99 1.39
C TRP A 107 9.15 4.42 0.02
N LYS A 108 9.53 5.26 -0.95
CA LYS A 108 10.04 4.80 -2.25
C LYS A 108 11.32 3.99 -2.10
N GLN A 109 12.23 4.42 -1.23
CA GLN A 109 13.44 3.64 -0.92
C GLN A 109 13.07 2.29 -0.30
N HIS A 110 12.18 2.27 0.70
CA HIS A 110 11.71 1.04 1.32
C HIS A 110 11.13 0.05 0.29
N THR A 111 10.27 0.52 -0.62
CA THR A 111 9.65 -0.35 -1.63
C THR A 111 10.66 -0.86 -2.66
N GLU A 112 11.70 -0.10 -2.97
CA GLU A 112 12.82 -0.55 -3.81
C GLU A 112 13.67 -1.63 -3.12
N GLU A 113 13.93 -1.48 -1.82
CA GLU A 113 14.62 -2.49 -1.02
C GLU A 113 13.82 -3.81 -0.98
N VAL A 114 12.50 -3.73 -0.81
CA VAL A 114 11.60 -4.90 -0.88
C VAL A 114 11.65 -5.54 -2.27
N ARG A 115 11.53 -4.74 -3.35
CA ARG A 115 11.60 -5.22 -4.73
C ARG A 115 12.92 -5.94 -5.02
N SER A 116 14.03 -5.35 -4.59
CA SER A 116 15.37 -5.91 -4.77
C SER A 116 15.58 -7.24 -4.02
N ALA A 117 14.78 -7.51 -2.98
CA ALA A 117 14.82 -8.75 -2.21
C ALA A 117 13.91 -9.86 -2.77
N LEU A 118 13.05 -9.56 -3.75
CA LEU A 118 12.17 -10.55 -4.37
C LEU A 118 12.95 -11.62 -5.13
N VAL A 119 12.32 -12.78 -5.32
CA VAL A 119 12.88 -13.81 -6.21
C VAL A 119 12.92 -13.24 -7.63
N PRO A 120 14.11 -13.13 -8.25
CA PRO A 120 14.24 -12.49 -9.55
C PRO A 120 13.52 -13.30 -10.62
N LEU A 121 12.75 -12.60 -11.45
CA LEU A 121 12.17 -13.20 -12.65
C LEU A 121 13.23 -13.27 -13.77
N PRO A 122 13.15 -14.27 -14.67
CA PRO A 122 13.92 -14.27 -15.91
C PRO A 122 13.73 -12.98 -16.70
N ALA A 123 14.82 -12.40 -17.25
CA ALA A 123 14.79 -11.09 -17.90
C ALA A 123 13.87 -11.05 -19.14
N ASP A 124 13.75 -12.16 -19.86
CA ASP A 124 12.83 -12.34 -20.98
C ASP A 124 11.36 -12.31 -20.51
N LEU A 125 11.06 -12.90 -19.36
CA LEU A 125 9.73 -12.84 -18.75
C LEU A 125 9.39 -11.42 -18.30
N VAL A 126 10.33 -10.71 -17.66
CA VAL A 126 10.14 -9.29 -17.28
C VAL A 126 9.81 -8.45 -18.51
N ALA A 127 10.61 -8.55 -19.57
CA ALA A 127 10.39 -7.81 -20.80
C ALA A 127 9.04 -8.13 -21.47
N LEU A 128 8.56 -9.38 -21.37
CA LEU A 128 7.26 -9.77 -21.90
C LEU A 128 6.11 -9.17 -21.07
N LEU A 129 6.22 -9.21 -19.74
CA LEU A 129 5.23 -8.61 -18.84
C LEU A 129 5.14 -7.10 -19.06
N ASP A 130 6.27 -6.41 -19.21
CA ASP A 130 6.32 -4.99 -19.53
C ASP A 130 5.61 -4.67 -20.85
N GLN A 131 5.88 -5.46 -21.90
CA GLN A 131 5.21 -5.30 -23.20
C GLN A 131 3.70 -5.50 -23.10
N VAL A 132 3.25 -6.54 -22.37
CA VAL A 132 1.82 -6.79 -22.18
C VAL A 132 1.17 -5.61 -21.43
N ASN A 133 1.78 -5.14 -20.35
CA ASN A 133 1.29 -4.00 -19.57
C ASN A 133 1.19 -2.74 -20.43
N GLU A 134 2.22 -2.45 -21.23
CA GLU A 134 2.23 -1.29 -22.13
C GLU A 134 1.11 -1.37 -23.18
N GLN A 135 0.90 -2.54 -23.80
CA GLN A 135 -0.18 -2.71 -24.77
C GLN A 135 -1.57 -2.56 -24.13
N VAL A 136 -1.78 -3.12 -22.93
CA VAL A 136 -3.05 -2.99 -22.21
C VAL A 136 -3.28 -1.53 -21.79
N ALA A 137 -2.25 -0.81 -21.33
CA ALA A 137 -2.35 0.61 -20.99
C ALA A 137 -2.77 1.46 -22.20
N ARG A 138 -2.14 1.25 -23.37
CA ARG A 138 -2.53 1.95 -24.61
C ARG A 138 -3.98 1.66 -25.02
N LEU A 139 -4.45 0.41 -24.84
CA LEU A 139 -5.84 0.06 -25.11
C LEU A 139 -6.80 0.75 -24.13
N SER A 140 -6.41 0.97 -22.88
CA SER A 140 -7.28 1.64 -21.90
C SER A 140 -7.63 3.07 -22.32
N ASP A 141 -6.70 3.77 -22.97
CA ASP A 141 -6.93 5.15 -23.42
C ASP A 141 -7.79 5.25 -24.69
N GLY A 142 -7.67 4.28 -25.60
CA GLY A 142 -8.31 4.34 -26.93
C GLY A 142 -9.49 3.38 -27.14
N GLU A 143 -9.42 2.19 -26.54
CA GLU A 143 -10.35 1.06 -26.77
C GLU A 143 -10.65 0.32 -25.45
N PRO A 144 -11.34 0.97 -24.48
CA PRO A 144 -11.46 0.48 -23.11
C PRO A 144 -12.15 -0.90 -23.00
N LEU A 145 -13.07 -1.23 -23.91
CA LEU A 145 -13.68 -2.57 -23.93
C LEU A 145 -12.69 -3.67 -24.35
N LEU A 146 -11.73 -3.37 -25.23
CA LEU A 146 -10.65 -4.30 -25.56
C LEU A 146 -9.67 -4.44 -24.41
N ALA A 147 -9.34 -3.36 -23.71
CA ALA A 147 -8.51 -3.40 -22.51
C ALA A 147 -9.13 -4.30 -21.44
N LEU A 148 -10.42 -4.13 -21.14
CA LEU A 148 -11.16 -4.99 -20.21
C LEU A 148 -11.16 -6.46 -20.63
N ARG A 149 -11.36 -6.74 -21.92
CA ARG A 149 -11.32 -8.10 -22.44
C ARG A 149 -9.92 -8.72 -22.31
N ALA A 150 -8.87 -7.97 -22.65
CA ALA A 150 -7.48 -8.42 -22.54
C ALA A 150 -7.11 -8.69 -21.08
N GLY A 151 -7.43 -7.78 -20.17
CA GLY A 151 -7.25 -7.96 -18.72
C GLY A 151 -7.95 -9.21 -18.21
N ASN A 152 -9.21 -9.45 -18.60
CA ASN A 152 -9.93 -10.66 -18.19
C ASN A 152 -9.28 -11.95 -18.72
N ILE A 153 -8.71 -11.94 -19.93
CA ILE A 153 -7.97 -13.11 -20.47
C ILE A 153 -6.71 -13.37 -19.64
N LEU A 154 -5.96 -12.32 -19.29
CA LEU A 154 -4.75 -12.42 -18.48
C LEU A 154 -5.04 -12.93 -17.06
N LEU A 155 -6.07 -12.38 -16.41
CA LEU A 155 -6.50 -12.81 -15.07
C LEU A 155 -6.91 -14.28 -15.05
N ASN A 156 -7.74 -14.71 -16.01
CA ASN A 156 -8.20 -16.10 -16.08
C ASN A 156 -7.07 -17.07 -16.45
N GLY A 157 -6.18 -16.68 -17.37
CA GLY A 157 -5.05 -17.52 -17.79
C GLY A 157 -4.01 -17.72 -16.68
N THR A 158 -3.81 -16.71 -15.84
CA THR A 158 -2.88 -16.79 -14.70
C THR A 158 -3.47 -17.54 -13.51
N GLN A 159 -4.79 -17.47 -13.29
CA GLN A 159 -5.46 -18.11 -12.15
C GLN A 159 -5.14 -19.61 -12.00
N LEU A 160 -5.23 -20.39 -13.10
CA LEU A 160 -4.92 -21.82 -13.05
C LEU A 160 -3.43 -22.07 -12.72
N SER A 161 -2.54 -21.23 -13.23
CA SER A 161 -1.10 -21.34 -12.95
C SER A 161 -0.80 -21.02 -11.48
N LEU A 162 -1.46 -20.01 -10.90
CA LEU A 162 -1.36 -19.65 -9.49
C LEU A 162 -1.91 -20.76 -8.57
N GLN A 163 -3.02 -21.40 -8.96
CA GLN A 163 -3.56 -22.58 -8.27
C GLN A 163 -2.55 -23.73 -8.19
N ASN A 164 -1.97 -24.09 -9.34
CA ASN A 164 -0.97 -25.15 -9.40
C ASN A 164 0.28 -24.82 -8.58
N ALA A 165 0.74 -23.55 -8.63
CA ALA A 165 1.85 -23.09 -7.82
C ALA A 165 1.53 -23.15 -6.31
N ALA A 166 0.33 -22.76 -5.90
CA ALA A 166 -0.11 -22.84 -4.51
C ALA A 166 -0.10 -24.28 -3.98
N TRP A 167 -0.64 -25.22 -4.76
CA TRP A 167 -0.60 -26.64 -4.43
C TRP A 167 0.83 -27.20 -4.36
N ALA A 168 1.72 -26.77 -5.25
CA ALA A 168 3.13 -27.16 -5.22
C ALA A 168 3.83 -26.66 -3.94
N VAL A 169 3.64 -25.38 -3.59
CA VAL A 169 4.16 -24.76 -2.36
C VAL A 169 3.77 -25.57 -1.11
N GLU A 170 2.52 -26.02 -1.05
CA GLU A 170 2.00 -26.84 0.07
C GLU A 170 2.56 -28.25 0.08
N ARG A 171 2.52 -28.93 -1.07
CA ARG A 171 3.06 -30.28 -1.24
C ARG A 171 4.52 -30.33 -0.81
N ASP A 172 5.27 -29.30 -1.16
CA ASP A 172 6.70 -29.20 -0.91
C ASP A 172 7.00 -28.65 0.50
N GLY A 173 5.97 -28.31 1.29
CA GLY A 173 6.11 -27.85 2.68
C GLY A 173 6.83 -26.50 2.80
N THR A 174 6.73 -25.64 1.78
CA THR A 174 7.42 -24.34 1.77
C THR A 174 6.85 -23.41 2.85
N SER A 175 7.73 -22.79 3.65
CA SER A 175 7.30 -21.90 4.73
C SER A 175 6.62 -20.63 4.20
N MET A 176 5.62 -20.10 4.92
CA MET A 176 4.95 -18.85 4.53
C MET A 176 5.87 -17.63 4.56
N SER A 177 6.93 -17.67 5.38
CA SER A 177 7.98 -16.65 5.36
C SER A 177 8.73 -16.63 4.02
N ALA A 178 9.09 -17.81 3.49
CA ALA A 178 9.73 -17.92 2.18
C ALA A 178 8.80 -17.51 1.04
N VAL A 179 7.52 -17.87 1.11
CA VAL A 179 6.52 -17.41 0.12
C VAL A 179 6.38 -15.89 0.18
N GLY A 180 6.24 -15.32 1.39
CA GLY A 180 6.15 -13.88 1.59
C GLY A 180 7.36 -13.13 1.03
N ALA A 181 8.57 -13.62 1.27
CA ALA A 181 9.79 -13.06 0.68
C ALA A 181 9.78 -13.12 -0.85
N ALA A 182 9.25 -14.19 -1.44
CA ALA A 182 9.22 -14.35 -2.90
C ALA A 182 8.26 -13.38 -3.61
N ILE A 183 7.16 -13.00 -2.97
CA ILE A 183 6.10 -12.17 -3.59
C ILE A 183 5.90 -10.81 -2.90
N GLY A 184 6.82 -10.43 -2.00
CA GLY A 184 6.84 -9.11 -1.37
C GLY A 184 5.74 -8.87 -0.35
N CYS A 185 5.44 -9.84 0.51
CA CYS A 185 4.40 -9.71 1.53
C CYS A 185 4.77 -10.42 2.84
N THR A 186 4.00 -10.16 3.90
CA THR A 186 4.20 -10.82 5.20
C THR A 186 3.74 -12.28 5.16
N SER A 187 4.21 -13.12 6.08
CA SER A 187 3.75 -14.52 6.22
C SER A 187 2.22 -14.66 6.30
N ASP A 188 1.56 -13.74 6.99
CA ASP A 188 0.09 -13.74 7.15
C ASP A 188 -0.64 -13.32 5.86
N GLN A 189 -0.06 -12.38 5.11
CA GLN A 189 -0.55 -11.99 3.78
C GLN A 189 -0.34 -13.13 2.77
N ALA A 190 0.82 -13.78 2.79
CA ALA A 190 1.13 -14.94 1.96
C ALA A 190 0.15 -16.09 2.22
N ALA A 191 -0.12 -16.40 3.48
CA ALA A 191 -1.07 -17.44 3.87
C ALA A 191 -2.50 -17.10 3.40
N ARG A 192 -2.91 -15.82 3.46
CA ARG A 192 -4.21 -15.37 2.93
C ARG A 192 -4.29 -15.52 1.41
N ARG A 193 -3.27 -15.06 0.68
CA ARG A 193 -3.21 -15.14 -0.80
C ARG A 193 -3.20 -16.58 -1.31
N LEU A 194 -2.40 -17.47 -0.70
CA LEU A 194 -2.40 -18.88 -1.06
C LEU A 194 -3.78 -19.52 -0.89
N ARG A 195 -4.50 -19.17 0.18
CA ARG A 195 -5.88 -19.63 0.37
C ARG A 195 -6.85 -19.10 -0.68
N SER A 196 -6.66 -17.87 -1.18
CA SER A 196 -7.54 -17.31 -2.22
C SER A 196 -7.29 -17.87 -3.61
N TYR A 197 -6.13 -18.48 -3.85
CA TYR A 197 -5.88 -19.14 -5.12
C TYR A 197 -6.63 -20.47 -5.23
N ARG A 198 -6.88 -21.16 -4.10
CA ARG A 198 -7.62 -22.43 -4.05
C ARG A 198 -9.12 -22.23 -4.22
#